data_AF-H7FRW2-F1
#
_entry.id   AF-H7FRW2-F1
#
_cell.length_a   1.000
_cell.length_b   1.000
_cell.length_c   1.000
_cell.angle_alpha   90.00
_cell.angle_beta   90.00
_cell.angle_gamma   90.00
#
_symmetry.space_group_name_H-M   'P 1'
#
loop_
_entity.id
_entity.type
_entity.pdbx_description
1 polymer ?
#
loop_
_entity_poly.entity_id
_entity_poly.type
_entity_poly.pdbx_seq_one_letter_code
_entity_poly.pdbx_strand_id
1 'polypeptide(L)'
;MDLIEQAEGFVLKLLKDKLSILFTYHNVNHTVNVVNAVKVLCDNEILDQFDREIVLTAAWFHDTGYINGCEDHELSSVAIVTGFLKEEGKSIEYIDKVSSLIKATTFDYVPRNILEKIIRDADYSHFASPHYLTVCELLRTEWANTQKRTYSNLEWANENYKILMNCHKYYTDFAIANWTLLKEKNIDLVRNQIKTMEAEMDETPIIKDKKKKSKSKKPDRGIDTLFRITLSNHTRLSGIADSKANILLSVNAIIISIALSSLIPKLDNVNNAHLVVPTFIMLMFSVISIIFAILSTRPKVTSGVFSRQDIEDRKVNLLFFGNFYKMPLEEYEWAVNEMMKDNEYLYNSLIKDLYFLGLVLEKKYRLLRITYNIFMVGIIISVIAFVLAFYSATV
;
A
#
# COMPACT_ATOMS: atom_id res chain seq x y z
N MET A 1 3.41 -16.80 23.95
CA MET A 1 3.77 -15.73 22.99
C MET A 1 4.82 -14.90 23.67
N ASP A 2 5.79 -14.43 22.90
CA ASP A 2 6.77 -13.45 23.38
C ASP A 2 6.05 -12.10 23.64
N LEU A 3 6.56 -11.27 24.57
CA LEU A 3 5.92 -9.99 24.92
C LEU A 3 5.75 -9.10 23.68
N ILE A 4 6.74 -9.11 22.79
CA ILE A 4 6.71 -8.32 21.56
C ILE A 4 5.60 -8.80 20.60
N GLU A 5 5.35 -10.11 20.51
CA GLU A 5 4.23 -10.64 19.72
C GLU A 5 2.87 -10.25 20.32
N GLN A 6 2.76 -10.24 21.66
CA GLN A 6 1.56 -9.78 22.35
C GLN A 6 1.32 -8.28 22.13
N ALA A 7 2.38 -7.47 22.22
CA ALA A 7 2.36 -6.04 21.96
C ALA A 7 1.92 -5.75 20.50
N GLU A 8 2.52 -6.43 19.53
CA GLU A 8 2.14 -6.34 18.12
C GLU A 8 0.66 -6.65 17.93
N GLY A 9 0.19 -7.81 18.42
CA GLY A 9 -1.20 -8.22 18.29
C GLY A 9 -2.19 -7.23 18.93
N PHE A 10 -1.85 -6.71 20.11
CA PHE A 10 -2.64 -5.70 20.81
C PHE A 10 -2.73 -4.40 20.01
N VAL A 11 -1.59 -3.85 19.58
CA VAL A 11 -1.51 -2.56 18.89
C VAL A 11 -2.17 -2.63 17.52
N LEU A 12 -1.90 -3.66 16.73
CA LEU A 12 -2.51 -3.83 15.41
C LEU A 12 -4.04 -3.89 15.49
N LYS A 13 -4.56 -4.60 16.50
CA LYS A 13 -6.00 -4.65 16.76
C LYS A 13 -6.54 -3.30 17.22
N LEU A 14 -5.87 -2.66 18.18
CA LEU A 14 -6.27 -1.36 18.72
C LEU A 14 -6.38 -0.30 17.62
N LEU A 15 -5.33 -0.13 16.82
CA LEU A 15 -5.31 0.87 15.76
C LEU A 15 -6.35 0.53 14.67
N LYS A 16 -6.50 -0.74 14.30
CA LYS A 16 -7.49 -1.14 13.29
C LYS A 16 -8.93 -0.90 13.75
N ASP A 17 -9.23 -1.12 15.03
CA ASP A 17 -10.58 -1.05 15.56
C ASP A 17 -10.97 0.36 16.03
N LYS A 18 -10.00 1.17 16.48
CA LYS A 18 -10.25 2.45 17.16
C LYS A 18 -9.67 3.68 16.47
N LEU A 19 -8.63 3.56 15.64
CA LEU A 19 -8.06 4.72 14.97
C LEU A 19 -9.02 5.26 13.90
N SER A 20 -9.25 6.57 13.93
CA SER A 20 -10.07 7.24 12.92
C SER A 20 -9.42 7.15 11.53
N ILE A 21 -10.25 6.98 10.50
CA ILE A 21 -9.79 6.96 9.09
C ILE A 21 -9.14 8.28 8.64
N LEU A 22 -9.29 9.34 9.44
CA LEU A 22 -8.71 10.66 9.19
C LEU A 22 -7.18 10.66 9.35
N PHE A 23 -6.62 9.68 10.06
CA PHE A 23 -5.18 9.51 10.26
C PHE A 23 -4.53 8.77 9.08
N THR A 24 -4.11 9.54 8.08
CA THR A 24 -3.49 9.00 6.85
C THR A 24 -2.00 8.71 6.99
N TYR A 25 -1.32 9.27 8.00
CA TYR A 25 0.09 9.05 8.30
C TYR A 25 0.28 8.22 9.58
N HIS A 26 -0.21 8.68 10.73
CA HIS A 26 -0.03 7.98 12.02
C HIS A 26 -0.98 6.79 12.13
N ASN A 27 -0.70 5.74 11.37
CA ASN A 27 -1.48 4.51 11.28
C ASN A 27 -0.59 3.27 11.45
N VAL A 28 -1.21 2.07 11.33
CA VAL A 28 -0.52 0.78 11.44
C VAL A 28 0.78 0.70 10.62
N ASN A 29 0.79 1.24 9.41
CA ASN A 29 2.00 1.17 8.57
C ASN A 29 3.13 2.04 9.14
N HIS A 30 2.82 3.22 9.68
CA HIS A 30 3.81 4.06 10.37
C HIS A 30 4.39 3.32 11.58
N THR A 31 3.53 2.78 12.45
CA THR A 31 3.98 2.00 13.62
C THR A 31 4.91 0.85 13.22
N VAL A 32 4.55 0.07 12.19
CA VAL A 32 5.39 -1.04 11.69
C VAL A 32 6.73 -0.51 11.14
N ASN A 33 6.73 0.63 10.44
CA ASN A 33 7.97 1.24 9.94
C ASN A 33 8.90 1.66 11.07
N VAL A 34 8.37 2.30 12.12
CA VAL A 34 9.15 2.70 13.30
C VAL A 34 9.71 1.48 14.02
N VAL A 35 8.92 0.43 14.23
CA VAL A 35 9.38 -0.83 14.84
C VAL A 35 10.51 -1.46 14.01
N ASN A 36 10.40 -1.47 12.68
CA ASN A 36 11.46 -1.99 11.81
C ASN A 36 12.73 -1.13 11.87
N ALA A 37 12.58 0.20 11.95
CA ALA A 37 13.72 1.10 12.13
C ALA A 37 14.40 0.89 13.50
N VAL A 38 13.64 0.69 14.57
CA VAL A 38 14.19 0.31 15.89
C VAL A 38 14.96 -0.99 15.83
N LYS A 39 14.45 -2.02 15.13
CA LYS A 39 15.20 -3.29 14.94
C LYS A 39 16.55 -3.05 14.27
N VAL A 40 16.56 -2.29 13.16
CA VAL A 40 17.81 -1.95 12.44
C VAL A 40 18.79 -1.21 13.35
N LEU A 41 18.33 -0.22 14.12
CA LEU A 41 19.19 0.53 15.03
C LEU A 41 19.71 -0.35 16.17
N CYS A 42 18.86 -1.18 16.77
CA CYS A 42 19.27 -2.08 17.84
C CYS A 42 20.32 -3.10 17.37
N ASP A 43 20.21 -3.58 16.14
CA ASP A 43 21.15 -4.56 15.58
C ASP A 43 22.53 -3.92 15.27
N ASN A 44 22.64 -2.58 15.29
CA ASN A 44 23.87 -1.84 15.02
C ASN A 44 24.39 -1.04 16.25
N GLU A 45 23.76 -1.20 17.41
CA GLU A 45 24.13 -0.55 18.67
C GLU A 45 24.40 -1.62 19.75
N ILE A 46 25.25 -1.32 20.73
CA ILE A 46 25.55 -2.27 21.81
C ILE A 46 24.43 -2.20 22.85
N LEU A 47 23.52 -3.15 22.81
CA LEU A 47 22.36 -3.25 23.71
C LEU A 47 22.22 -4.67 24.23
N ASP A 48 21.80 -4.79 25.49
CA ASP A 48 21.37 -6.07 26.01
C ASP A 48 19.94 -6.43 25.55
N GLN A 49 19.54 -7.68 25.77
CA GLN A 49 18.23 -8.17 25.35
C GLN A 49 17.07 -7.47 26.08
N PHE A 50 17.29 -7.02 27.32
CA PHE A 50 16.28 -6.36 28.13
C PHE A 50 15.97 -4.95 27.60
N ASP A 51 17.01 -4.19 27.32
CA ASP A 51 16.93 -2.86 26.71
C ASP A 51 16.32 -2.92 25.30
N ARG A 52 16.66 -3.96 24.52
CA ARG A 52 16.05 -4.23 23.21
C ARG A 52 14.55 -4.50 23.31
N GLU A 53 14.10 -5.31 24.28
CA GLU A 53 12.68 -5.58 24.53
C GLU A 53 11.93 -4.30 24.91
N ILE A 54 12.54 -3.46 25.76
CA ILE A 54 11.95 -2.19 26.20
C ILE A 54 11.73 -1.23 25.03
N VAL A 55 12.75 -0.98 24.19
CA VAL A 55 12.62 -0.02 23.09
C VAL A 55 11.68 -0.53 21.99
N LEU A 56 11.64 -1.83 21.72
CA LEU A 56 10.66 -2.42 20.81
C LEU A 56 9.24 -2.33 21.35
N THR A 57 9.04 -2.53 22.65
CA THR A 57 7.74 -2.33 23.30
C THR A 57 7.32 -0.87 23.15
N ALA A 58 8.20 0.10 23.44
CA ALA A 58 7.91 1.51 23.26
C ALA A 58 7.56 1.86 21.80
N ALA A 59 8.29 1.31 20.83
CA ALA A 59 8.05 1.52 19.40
C ALA A 59 6.67 1.03 18.94
N TRP A 60 6.18 -0.10 19.46
CA TRP A 60 4.83 -0.54 19.16
C TRP A 60 3.77 0.43 19.71
N PHE A 61 4.00 1.00 20.89
CA PHE A 61 2.98 1.79 21.58
C PHE A 61 3.07 3.32 21.35
N HIS A 62 4.16 3.84 20.79
CA HIS A 62 4.46 5.30 20.78
C HIS A 62 3.30 6.17 20.28
N ASP A 63 2.59 5.71 19.24
CA ASP A 63 1.51 6.43 18.57
C ASP A 63 0.10 5.88 18.85
N THR A 64 -0.03 4.95 19.80
CA THR A 64 -1.34 4.37 20.13
C THR A 64 -2.34 5.40 20.66
N GLY A 65 -1.84 6.50 21.22
CA GLY A 65 -2.64 7.58 21.76
C GLY A 65 -3.43 8.37 20.73
N TYR A 66 -3.08 8.31 19.44
CA TYR A 66 -3.82 8.98 18.36
C TYR A 66 -5.28 8.52 18.23
N ILE A 67 -5.64 7.37 18.81
CA ILE A 67 -7.04 6.94 18.91
C ILE A 67 -7.91 7.95 19.69
N ASN A 68 -7.30 8.77 20.55
CA ASN A 68 -7.98 9.79 21.34
C ASN A 68 -7.79 11.22 20.79
N GLY A 69 -7.09 11.37 19.66
CA GLY A 69 -6.79 12.67 19.04
C GLY A 69 -5.29 13.02 19.07
N CYS A 70 -4.96 14.21 18.57
CA CYS A 70 -3.56 14.66 18.44
C CYS A 70 -2.99 15.32 19.71
N GLU A 71 -3.85 15.85 20.58
CA GLU A 71 -3.42 16.58 21.77
C GLU A 71 -2.87 15.59 22.80
N ASP A 72 -1.63 15.81 23.24
CA ASP A 72 -0.89 14.98 24.20
C ASP A 72 -0.98 13.47 23.91
N HIS A 73 -0.89 13.10 22.62
CA HIS A 73 -1.01 11.71 22.19
C HIS A 73 0.03 10.81 22.86
N GLU A 74 1.23 11.30 23.19
CA GLU A 74 2.26 10.54 23.91
C GLU A 74 1.80 10.18 25.34
N LEU A 75 1.12 11.08 26.06
CA LEU A 75 0.56 10.78 27.38
C LEU A 75 -0.57 9.76 27.28
N SER A 76 -1.39 9.88 26.23
CA SER A 76 -2.44 8.91 25.90
C SER A 76 -1.84 7.53 25.59
N SER A 77 -0.77 7.46 24.79
CA SER A 77 0.00 6.24 24.51
C SER A 77 0.59 5.62 25.78
N VAL A 78 1.13 6.46 26.68
CA VAL A 78 1.65 6.01 27.99
C VAL A 78 0.54 5.36 28.83
N ALA A 79 -0.67 5.93 28.86
CA ALA A 79 -1.79 5.34 29.58
C ALA A 79 -2.17 3.95 29.02
N ILE A 80 -2.19 3.83 27.69
CA ILE A 80 -2.50 2.56 26.98
C ILE A 80 -1.45 1.50 27.29
N VAL A 81 -0.15 1.81 27.11
CA VAL A 81 0.92 0.83 27.36
C VAL A 81 1.01 0.45 28.84
N THR A 82 0.74 1.38 29.75
CA THR A 82 0.71 1.11 31.19
C THR A 82 -0.38 0.11 31.55
N GLY A 83 -1.56 0.23 30.94
CA GLY A 83 -2.65 -0.76 31.11
C GLY A 83 -2.23 -2.14 30.63
N PHE A 84 -1.75 -2.22 29.39
CA PHE A 84 -1.28 -3.47 28.77
C PHE A 84 -0.18 -4.15 29.60
N LEU A 85 0.87 -3.42 29.99
CA LEU A 85 2.00 -3.98 30.72
C LEU A 85 1.65 -4.42 32.14
N LYS A 86 0.66 -3.78 32.79
CA LYS A 86 0.14 -4.25 34.08
C LYS A 86 -0.60 -5.58 33.95
N GLU A 87 -1.39 -5.74 32.90
CA GLU A 87 -2.10 -6.99 32.61
C GLU A 87 -1.11 -8.13 32.29
N GLU A 88 -0.02 -7.83 31.60
CA GLU A 88 1.08 -8.77 31.34
C GLU A 88 2.03 -8.97 32.55
N GLY A 89 1.71 -8.39 33.71
CA GLY A 89 2.44 -8.61 34.97
C GLY A 89 3.85 -8.03 35.02
N LYS A 90 4.17 -7.02 34.20
CA LYS A 90 5.50 -6.38 34.18
C LYS A 90 5.71 -5.47 35.39
N SER A 91 6.97 -5.33 35.82
CA SER A 91 7.33 -4.52 36.98
C SER A 91 7.11 -3.02 36.74
N ILE A 92 6.95 -2.25 37.81
CA ILE A 92 6.83 -0.79 37.73
C ILE A 92 8.05 -0.16 37.03
N GLU A 93 9.26 -0.67 37.31
CA GLU A 93 10.49 -0.20 36.65
C GLU A 93 10.45 -0.40 35.14
N TYR A 94 9.95 -1.55 34.66
CA TYR A 94 9.81 -1.83 33.23
C TYR A 94 8.81 -0.87 32.58
N ILE A 95 7.65 -0.67 33.23
CA ILE A 95 6.60 0.24 32.76
C ILE A 95 7.13 1.68 32.68
N ASP A 96 7.87 2.12 33.70
CA ASP A 96 8.44 3.47 33.75
C ASP A 96 9.47 3.68 32.64
N LYS A 97 10.33 2.68 32.36
CA LYS A 97 11.29 2.73 31.25
C LYS A 97 10.58 2.85 29.90
N VAL A 98 9.61 1.97 29.60
CA VAL A 98 8.83 2.04 28.35
C VAL A 98 8.09 3.38 28.22
N SER A 99 7.46 3.83 29.31
CA SER A 99 6.73 5.10 29.34
C SER A 99 7.64 6.31 29.09
N SER A 100 8.87 6.27 29.62
CA SER A 100 9.85 7.33 29.39
C SER A 100 10.28 7.42 27.92
N LEU A 101 10.42 6.29 27.24
CA LEU A 101 10.75 6.24 25.80
C LEU A 101 9.61 6.74 24.91
N ILE A 102 8.36 6.43 25.24
CA ILE A 102 7.21 7.00 24.52
C ILE A 102 7.17 8.51 24.72
N LYS A 103 7.37 9.01 25.94
CA LYS A 103 7.45 10.47 26.18
C LYS A 103 8.62 11.12 25.45
N ALA A 104 9.69 10.38 25.20
CA ALA A 104 10.81 10.88 24.43
C ALA A 104 10.44 11.13 22.95
N THR A 105 9.36 10.57 22.40
CA THR A 105 8.97 10.84 20.99
C THR A 105 8.39 12.24 20.78
N THR A 106 8.10 12.99 21.85
CA THR A 106 7.64 14.37 21.76
C THR A 106 8.56 15.24 20.90
N PHE A 107 7.95 16.07 20.05
CA PHE A 107 8.61 16.77 18.95
C PHE A 107 9.92 17.48 19.33
N ASP A 108 9.93 18.24 20.43
CA ASP A 108 11.06 19.06 20.89
C ASP A 108 11.97 18.35 21.91
N TYR A 109 11.73 17.07 22.18
CA TYR A 109 12.52 16.30 23.13
C TYR A 109 13.95 16.03 22.61
N VAL A 110 14.92 16.17 23.51
CA VAL A 110 16.35 15.89 23.26
C VAL A 110 16.74 14.61 24.00
N PRO A 111 17.13 13.53 23.29
CA PRO A 111 17.46 12.25 23.90
C PRO A 111 18.71 12.31 24.77
N ARG A 112 18.66 11.64 25.92
CA ARG A 112 19.67 11.67 26.98
C ARG A 112 20.47 10.37 27.11
N ASN A 113 19.93 9.26 26.63
CA ASN A 113 20.55 7.94 26.66
C ASN A 113 20.37 7.23 25.31
N ILE A 114 21.03 6.09 25.13
CA ILE A 114 21.02 5.37 23.86
C ILE A 114 19.63 4.90 23.43
N LEU A 115 18.77 4.46 24.36
CA LEU A 115 17.40 4.01 24.05
C LEU A 115 16.54 5.16 23.54
N GLU A 116 16.65 6.33 24.17
CA GLU A 116 15.98 7.54 23.71
C GLU A 116 16.47 7.96 22.32
N LYS A 117 17.78 7.85 22.05
CA LYS A 117 18.32 8.15 20.71
C LYS A 117 17.74 7.20 19.65
N ILE A 118 17.63 5.91 19.97
CA ILE A 118 17.10 4.90 19.06
C ILE A 118 15.65 5.18 18.70
N ILE A 119 14.77 5.40 19.70
CA ILE A 119 13.35 5.63 19.41
C ILE A 119 13.14 6.95 18.65
N ARG A 120 13.91 8.01 18.97
CA ARG A 120 13.88 9.28 18.24
C ARG A 120 14.27 9.11 16.77
N ASP A 121 15.40 8.46 16.52
CA ASP A 121 15.88 8.25 15.16
C ASP A 121 14.93 7.36 14.37
N ALA A 122 14.36 6.33 15.00
CA ALA A 122 13.41 5.41 14.37
C ALA A 122 12.11 6.10 13.95
N ASP A 123 11.56 6.98 14.79
CA ASP A 123 10.32 7.73 14.50
C ASP A 123 10.51 8.65 13.28
N TYR A 124 11.69 9.25 13.15
CA TYR A 124 12.07 10.07 12.00
C TYR A 124 12.75 9.31 10.85
N SER A 125 12.76 7.97 10.86
CA SER A 125 13.43 7.16 9.83
C SER A 125 12.93 7.46 8.40
N HIS A 126 11.69 7.90 8.25
CA HIS A 126 11.11 8.31 6.98
C HIS A 126 11.83 9.51 6.32
N PHE A 127 12.58 10.32 7.08
CA PHE A 127 13.41 11.40 6.54
C PHE A 127 14.55 10.90 5.65
N ALA A 128 14.96 9.65 5.82
CA ALA A 128 15.93 8.97 4.95
C ALA A 128 15.27 8.13 3.84
N SER A 129 13.94 8.12 3.73
CA SER A 129 13.23 7.32 2.74
C SER A 129 13.34 7.91 1.33
N PRO A 130 13.53 7.09 0.27
CA PRO A 130 13.40 7.54 -1.11
C PRO A 130 11.95 7.97 -1.46
N HIS A 131 10.97 7.63 -0.62
CA HIS A 131 9.57 7.98 -0.77
C HIS A 131 9.15 9.16 0.15
N TYR A 132 10.10 9.91 0.70
CA TYR A 132 9.88 11.00 1.64
C TYR A 132 8.71 11.93 1.24
N LEU A 133 8.73 12.46 0.02
CA LEU A 133 7.68 13.38 -0.46
C LEU A 133 6.28 12.77 -0.39
N THR A 134 6.14 11.48 -0.72
CA THR A 134 4.84 10.78 -0.65
C THR A 134 4.39 10.61 0.79
N VAL A 135 5.32 10.27 1.69
CA VAL A 135 5.04 10.15 3.12
C VAL A 135 4.59 11.49 3.71
N CYS A 136 5.24 12.59 3.32
CA CYS A 136 4.87 13.93 3.75
C CYS A 136 3.48 14.35 3.26
N GLU A 137 3.07 13.97 2.04
CA GLU A 137 1.70 14.26 1.58
C GLU A 137 0.64 13.49 2.39
N LEU A 138 0.96 12.31 2.93
CA LEU A 138 0.09 11.62 3.90
C LEU A 138 -0.05 12.41 5.19
N LEU A 139 1.06 12.98 5.70
CA LEU A 139 1.05 13.83 6.89
C LEU A 139 0.28 15.14 6.66
N ARG A 140 0.48 15.78 5.51
CA ARG A 140 -0.26 17.00 5.10
C ARG A 140 -1.77 16.75 5.04
N THR A 141 -2.16 15.63 4.44
CA THR A 141 -3.57 15.21 4.34
C THR A 141 -4.16 14.98 5.73
N GLU A 142 -3.39 14.34 6.61
CA GLU A 142 -3.82 14.10 7.98
C GLU A 142 -4.02 15.41 8.76
N TRP A 143 -3.08 16.34 8.68
CA TRP A 143 -3.18 17.65 9.33
C TRP A 143 -4.38 18.46 8.84
N ALA A 144 -4.70 18.37 7.55
CA ALA A 144 -5.90 18.99 6.98
C ALA A 144 -7.18 18.35 7.54
N ASN A 145 -7.20 17.02 7.67
CA ASN A 145 -8.36 16.28 8.15
C ASN A 145 -8.64 16.48 9.65
N THR A 146 -7.59 16.33 10.46
CA THR A 146 -7.64 16.25 11.93
C THR A 146 -7.52 17.61 12.61
N GLN A 147 -6.59 18.45 12.16
CA GLN A 147 -6.26 19.73 12.80
C GLN A 147 -6.77 20.95 12.01
N LYS A 148 -7.41 20.73 10.85
CA LYS A 148 -7.85 21.78 9.92
C LYS A 148 -6.72 22.71 9.47
N ARG A 149 -5.48 22.21 9.47
CA ARG A 149 -4.31 22.94 8.97
C ARG A 149 -4.13 22.64 7.49
N THR A 150 -4.39 23.63 6.64
CA THR A 150 -4.19 23.53 5.20
C THR A 150 -3.00 24.36 4.78
N TYR A 151 -2.17 23.81 3.89
CA TYR A 151 -1.00 24.47 3.33
C TYR A 151 -1.16 24.52 1.81
N SER A 152 -0.67 25.58 1.18
CA SER A 152 -0.35 25.57 -0.25
C SER A 152 0.88 24.69 -0.52
N ASN A 153 1.17 24.40 -1.79
CA ASN A 153 2.32 23.56 -2.13
C ASN A 153 3.65 24.20 -1.72
N LEU A 154 3.77 25.52 -1.88
CA LEU A 154 4.99 26.24 -1.50
C LEU A 154 5.13 26.33 0.02
N GLU A 155 4.05 26.62 0.76
CA GLU A 155 4.08 26.61 2.23
C GLU A 155 4.45 25.22 2.77
N TRP A 156 3.86 24.16 2.21
CA TRP A 156 4.17 22.80 2.61
C TRP A 156 5.64 22.43 2.34
N ALA A 157 6.15 22.77 1.16
CA ALA A 157 7.55 22.52 0.82
C ALA A 157 8.50 23.29 1.75
N ASN A 158 8.17 24.54 2.10
CA ASN A 158 8.94 25.34 3.05
C ASN A 158 8.92 24.76 4.48
N GLU A 159 7.76 24.28 4.97
CA GLU A 159 7.69 23.60 6.27
C GLU A 159 8.54 22.32 6.29
N ASN A 160 8.48 21.51 5.23
CA ASN A 160 9.33 20.33 5.10
C ASN A 160 10.82 20.69 5.09
N TYR A 161 11.20 21.71 4.33
CA TYR A 161 12.57 22.18 4.29
C TYR A 161 13.06 22.65 5.66
N LYS A 162 12.23 23.42 6.38
CA LYS A 162 12.51 23.89 7.74
C LYS A 162 12.71 22.72 8.71
N ILE A 163 11.82 21.73 8.70
CA ILE A 163 11.92 20.57 9.59
C ILE A 163 13.19 19.77 9.29
N LEU A 164 13.42 19.41 8.03
CA LEU A 164 14.59 18.63 7.63
C LEU A 164 15.89 19.38 7.91
N MET A 165 15.99 20.65 7.57
CA MET A 165 17.25 21.38 7.66
C MET A 165 17.54 21.93 9.05
N ASN A 166 16.53 22.48 9.73
CA ASN A 166 16.72 23.34 10.90
C ASN A 166 16.25 22.71 12.21
N CYS A 167 15.27 21.81 12.17
CA CYS A 167 14.65 21.30 13.40
C CYS A 167 15.09 19.87 13.76
N HIS A 168 15.46 19.05 12.77
CA HIS A 168 15.78 17.65 12.99
C HIS A 168 17.27 17.32 12.82
N LYS A 169 17.77 16.41 13.66
CA LYS A 169 19.08 15.75 13.52
C LYS A 169 18.99 14.30 14.01
N TYR A 170 19.81 13.42 13.45
CA TYR A 170 19.97 12.06 13.96
C TYR A 170 20.93 12.01 15.16
N TYR A 171 20.81 11.00 16.02
CA TYR A 171 21.53 10.92 17.28
C TYR A 171 22.39 9.66 17.49
N THR A 172 21.98 8.53 16.93
CA THR A 172 22.73 7.27 16.94
C THR A 172 23.85 7.31 15.91
N ASP A 173 24.96 6.64 16.18
CA ASP A 173 26.12 6.66 15.28
C ASP A 173 25.76 6.01 13.94
N PHE A 174 24.94 4.96 13.98
CA PHE A 174 24.42 4.31 12.78
C PHE A 174 23.55 5.23 11.92
N ALA A 175 22.56 5.92 12.51
CA ALA A 175 21.69 6.82 11.76
C ALA A 175 22.48 8.02 11.21
N ILE A 176 23.42 8.55 11.99
CA ILE A 176 24.30 9.63 11.53
C ILE A 176 25.08 9.19 10.29
N ALA A 177 25.68 8.00 10.32
CA ALA A 177 26.49 7.49 9.21
C ALA A 177 25.66 7.13 7.96
N ASN A 178 24.48 6.53 8.14
CA ASN A 178 23.72 5.92 7.04
C ASN A 178 22.52 6.74 6.56
N TRP A 179 21.88 7.49 7.45
CA TRP A 179 20.62 8.18 7.16
C TRP A 179 20.80 9.67 6.87
N THR A 180 21.89 10.29 7.35
CA THR A 180 22.18 11.72 7.08
C THR A 180 22.30 12.00 5.59
N LEU A 181 23.08 11.22 4.84
CA LEU A 181 23.25 11.43 3.40
C LEU A 181 21.93 11.27 2.62
N LEU A 182 21.07 10.35 3.06
CA LEU A 182 19.75 10.15 2.45
C LEU A 182 18.81 11.33 2.76
N LYS A 183 18.85 11.82 3.99
CA LYS A 183 18.15 13.04 4.41
C LYS A 183 18.62 14.26 3.61
N GLU A 184 19.92 14.42 3.37
CA GLU A 184 20.48 15.50 2.55
C GLU A 184 19.96 15.46 1.11
N LYS A 185 19.86 14.26 0.51
CA LYS A 185 19.21 14.11 -0.80
C LYS A 185 17.76 14.60 -0.77
N ASN A 186 17.02 14.28 0.28
CA ASN A 186 15.64 14.75 0.45
C ASN A 186 15.56 16.27 0.66
N ILE A 187 16.52 16.87 1.38
CA ILE A 187 16.64 18.33 1.51
C ILE A 187 16.83 18.98 0.14
N ASP A 188 17.72 18.46 -0.68
CA ASP A 188 17.96 18.99 -2.02
C ASP A 188 16.75 18.81 -2.94
N LEU A 189 16.04 17.69 -2.84
CA LEU A 189 14.78 17.48 -3.56
C LEU A 189 13.76 18.56 -3.19
N VAL A 190 13.51 18.79 -1.90
CA VAL A 190 12.55 19.81 -1.43
C VAL A 190 13.01 21.22 -1.81
N ARG A 191 14.29 21.54 -1.65
CA ARG A 191 14.88 22.83 -2.05
C ARG A 191 14.67 23.12 -3.54
N ASN A 192 14.86 22.12 -4.39
CA ASN A 192 14.62 22.26 -5.83
C ASN A 192 13.13 22.43 -6.14
N GLN A 193 12.23 21.80 -5.37
CA GLN A 193 10.79 22.04 -5.50
C GLN A 193 10.43 23.49 -5.17
N ILE A 194 10.95 24.03 -4.07
CA ILE A 194 10.75 25.42 -3.66
C ILE A 194 11.22 26.38 -4.76
N LYS A 195 12.48 26.26 -5.20
CA LYS A 195 13.04 27.12 -6.26
C LYS A 195 12.21 27.09 -7.55
N THR A 196 11.70 25.92 -7.92
CA THR A 196 10.86 25.77 -9.10
C THR A 196 9.54 26.51 -8.94
N MET A 197 8.89 26.38 -7.79
CA MET A 197 7.62 27.05 -7.48
C MET A 197 7.79 28.57 -7.39
N GLU A 198 8.87 29.06 -6.77
CA GLU A 198 9.18 30.49 -6.67
C GLU A 198 9.42 31.11 -8.06
N ALA A 199 10.20 30.44 -8.92
CA ALA A 199 10.42 30.90 -10.29
C ALA A 199 9.12 30.92 -11.13
N GLU A 200 8.21 29.97 -10.90
CA GLU A 200 6.90 29.94 -11.56
C GLU A 200 5.96 31.05 -11.06
N MET A 201 6.14 31.53 -9.82
CA MET A 201 5.39 32.66 -9.25
C MET A 201 5.90 34.03 -9.73
N ASP A 202 7.21 34.15 -9.99
CA ASP A 202 7.80 35.37 -10.57
C ASP A 202 7.47 35.55 -12.07
N GLU A 203 7.08 34.47 -12.77
CA GLU A 203 6.73 34.49 -14.19
C GLU A 203 5.20 34.55 -14.46
N THR A 204 4.46 35.62 -14.07
CA THR A 204 3.23 36.09 -14.78
C THR A 204 2.65 37.45 -14.28
N PRO A 205 2.04 38.32 -15.13
CA PRO A 205 2.52 38.93 -16.38
C PRO A 205 2.41 40.49 -16.39
N ILE A 206 3.44 41.20 -16.86
CA ILE A 206 3.29 42.59 -17.37
C ILE A 206 3.23 42.53 -18.90
N ILE A 207 2.07 42.94 -19.42
CA ILE A 207 1.70 43.31 -20.79
C ILE A 207 2.87 43.36 -21.79
N LYS A 208 2.83 42.50 -22.82
CA LYS A 208 3.07 42.92 -24.22
C LYS A 208 2.57 41.90 -25.24
N ASP A 209 1.71 42.44 -26.10
CA ASP A 209 1.19 41.86 -27.32
C ASP A 209 2.27 41.33 -28.29
N LYS A 210 1.83 40.31 -29.02
CA LYS A 210 2.32 39.81 -30.32
C LYS A 210 3.64 39.02 -30.40
N LYS A 211 3.42 37.77 -30.83
CA LYS A 211 4.32 36.82 -31.50
C LYS A 211 5.44 36.22 -30.65
N LYS A 212 5.21 35.00 -30.12
CA LYS A 212 6.09 33.84 -30.36
C LYS A 212 5.51 32.52 -29.85
N LYS A 213 5.43 31.57 -30.79
CA LYS A 213 5.61 30.11 -30.69
C LYS A 213 5.56 29.47 -29.29
N SER A 214 4.58 28.56 -29.17
CA SER A 214 4.59 27.33 -28.38
C SER A 214 5.88 27.07 -27.58
N LYS A 215 5.89 27.47 -26.32
CA LYS A 215 6.71 26.79 -25.31
C LYS A 215 5.74 26.05 -24.39
N SER A 216 5.89 24.74 -24.39
CA SER A 216 5.14 23.78 -23.59
C SER A 216 5.02 24.24 -22.14
N LYS A 217 3.80 24.52 -21.68
CA LYS A 217 3.47 24.66 -20.25
C LYS A 217 3.95 23.38 -19.56
N LYS A 218 4.90 23.47 -18.63
CA LYS A 218 5.38 22.29 -17.87
C LYS A 218 4.19 21.52 -17.27
N PRO A 219 4.28 20.18 -17.20
CA PRO A 219 3.24 19.34 -16.64
C PRO A 219 2.91 19.74 -15.19
N ASP A 220 1.65 20.05 -14.93
CA ASP A 220 1.13 20.37 -13.60
C ASP A 220 1.28 19.16 -12.68
N ARG A 221 2.07 19.27 -11.59
CA ARG A 221 2.40 18.17 -10.67
C ARG A 221 1.17 17.48 -10.07
N GLY A 222 0.04 18.17 -10.00
CA GLY A 222 -1.24 17.58 -9.61
C GLY A 222 -1.72 16.50 -10.58
N ILE A 223 -1.48 16.70 -11.89
CA ILE A 223 -1.84 15.75 -12.94
C ILE A 223 -0.96 14.51 -12.88
N ASP A 224 0.35 14.67 -12.69
CA ASP A 224 1.28 13.55 -12.50
C ASP A 224 0.92 12.71 -11.26
N THR A 225 0.56 13.38 -10.17
CA THR A 225 0.13 12.74 -8.92
C THR A 225 -1.18 11.98 -9.12
N LEU A 226 -2.16 12.59 -9.80
CA LEU A 226 -3.42 11.94 -10.15
C LEU A 226 -3.19 10.68 -10.97
N PHE A 227 -2.38 10.75 -12.05
CA PHE A 227 -2.09 9.57 -12.87
C PHE A 227 -1.35 8.50 -12.07
N ARG A 228 -0.35 8.87 -11.26
CA ARG A 228 0.39 7.93 -10.41
C ARG A 228 -0.52 7.21 -9.42
N ILE A 229 -1.36 7.94 -8.69
CA ILE A 229 -2.30 7.38 -7.72
C ILE A 229 -3.30 6.49 -8.43
N THR A 230 -3.87 6.95 -9.54
CA THR A 230 -4.91 6.21 -10.25
C THR A 230 -4.35 4.93 -10.87
N LEU A 231 -3.18 4.99 -11.52
CA LEU A 231 -2.52 3.82 -12.08
C LEU A 231 -2.11 2.81 -11.00
N SER A 232 -1.61 3.29 -9.85
CA SER A 232 -1.32 2.46 -8.68
C SER A 232 -2.59 1.77 -8.16
N ASN A 233 -3.70 2.50 -8.04
CA ASN A 233 -4.99 1.95 -7.64
C ASN A 233 -5.49 0.87 -8.60
N HIS A 234 -5.41 1.08 -9.92
CA HIS A 234 -5.81 0.07 -10.90
C HIS A 234 -4.93 -1.18 -10.85
N THR A 235 -3.60 -1.00 -10.72
CA THR A 235 -2.66 -2.12 -10.56
C THR A 235 -2.99 -2.93 -9.30
N ARG A 236 -3.23 -2.25 -8.16
CA ARG A 236 -3.66 -2.89 -6.91
C ARG A 236 -4.99 -3.62 -7.07
N LEU A 237 -6.00 -3.01 -7.70
CA LEU A 237 -7.30 -3.63 -7.93
C LEU A 237 -7.21 -4.85 -8.84
N SER A 238 -6.31 -4.83 -9.84
CA SER A 238 -6.01 -6.00 -10.67
C SER A 238 -5.38 -7.11 -9.82
N GLY A 239 -4.40 -6.79 -8.99
CA GLY A 239 -3.76 -7.76 -8.09
C GLY A 239 -4.76 -8.39 -7.11
N ILE A 240 -5.71 -7.61 -6.58
CA ILE A 240 -6.79 -8.13 -5.73
C ILE A 240 -7.69 -9.11 -6.50
N ALA A 241 -8.02 -8.81 -7.76
CA ALA A 241 -8.81 -9.70 -8.59
C ALA A 241 -8.07 -11.03 -8.84
N ASP A 242 -6.77 -10.96 -9.15
CA ASP A 242 -5.94 -12.14 -9.38
C ASP A 242 -5.79 -12.99 -8.10
N SER A 243 -5.59 -12.35 -6.95
CA SER A 243 -5.58 -13.01 -5.64
C SER A 243 -6.90 -13.73 -5.35
N LYS A 244 -8.05 -13.07 -5.58
CA LYS A 244 -9.38 -13.68 -5.39
C LYS A 244 -9.63 -14.87 -6.32
N ALA A 245 -9.14 -14.81 -7.57
CA ALA A 245 -9.22 -15.94 -8.49
C ALA A 245 -8.34 -17.11 -8.03
N ASN A 246 -7.13 -16.83 -7.53
CA ASN A 246 -6.23 -17.85 -7.00
C ASN A 246 -6.80 -18.55 -5.76
N ILE A 247 -7.43 -17.80 -4.84
CA ILE A 247 -8.15 -18.39 -3.70
C ILE A 247 -9.23 -19.37 -4.17
N LEU A 248 -10.04 -18.97 -5.16
CA LEU A 248 -11.07 -19.83 -5.75
C LEU A 248 -10.47 -21.08 -6.41
N LEU A 249 -9.32 -20.97 -7.09
CA LEU A 249 -8.60 -22.12 -7.64
C LEU A 249 -8.16 -23.09 -6.54
N SER A 250 -7.54 -22.58 -5.48
CA SER A 250 -7.06 -23.39 -4.36
C SER A 250 -8.21 -24.13 -3.66
N VAL A 251 -9.32 -23.45 -3.38
CA VAL A 251 -10.48 -24.08 -2.72
C VAL A 251 -11.08 -25.18 -3.61
N ASN A 252 -11.28 -24.92 -4.91
CA ASN A 252 -11.79 -25.94 -5.83
C ASN A 252 -10.80 -27.12 -6.00
N ALA A 253 -9.49 -26.86 -6.01
CA ALA A 253 -8.48 -27.91 -6.05
C ALA A 253 -8.53 -28.83 -4.81
N ILE A 254 -8.76 -28.26 -3.62
CA ILE A 254 -8.95 -29.04 -2.38
C ILE A 254 -10.21 -29.91 -2.49
N ILE A 255 -11.33 -29.34 -2.94
CA ILE A 255 -12.59 -30.08 -3.13
C ILE A 255 -12.39 -31.27 -4.07
N ILE A 256 -11.77 -31.04 -5.23
CA ILE A 256 -11.48 -32.10 -6.22
C ILE A 256 -10.53 -33.15 -5.64
N SER A 257 -9.48 -32.73 -4.91
CA SER A 257 -8.52 -33.64 -4.29
C SER A 257 -9.20 -34.56 -3.27
N ILE A 258 -10.05 -34.02 -2.40
CA ILE A 258 -10.82 -34.82 -1.42
C ILE A 258 -11.81 -35.74 -2.13
N ALA A 259 -12.49 -35.24 -3.17
CA ALA A 259 -13.43 -36.04 -3.95
C ALA A 259 -12.74 -37.25 -4.60
N LEU A 260 -11.58 -37.04 -5.23
CA LEU A 260 -10.81 -38.10 -5.89
C LEU A 260 -10.15 -39.08 -4.92
N SER A 261 -9.60 -38.59 -3.81
CA SER A 261 -8.85 -39.42 -2.85
C SER A 261 -9.74 -40.17 -1.86
N SER A 262 -10.89 -39.61 -1.49
CA SER A 262 -11.73 -40.14 -0.40
C SER A 262 -13.13 -40.56 -0.83
N LEU A 263 -13.81 -39.80 -1.69
CA LEU A 263 -15.20 -40.07 -2.07
C LEU A 263 -15.28 -41.08 -3.21
N ILE A 264 -14.62 -40.82 -4.34
CA ILE A 264 -14.70 -41.64 -5.56
C ILE A 264 -14.34 -43.11 -5.33
N PRO A 265 -13.26 -43.47 -4.60
CA PRO A 265 -12.95 -44.87 -4.34
C PRO A 265 -14.03 -45.64 -3.57
N LYS A 266 -14.93 -44.93 -2.86
CA LYS A 266 -16.02 -45.53 -2.10
C LYS A 266 -17.31 -45.68 -2.91
N LEU A 267 -17.39 -45.09 -4.11
CA LEU A 267 -18.59 -45.08 -4.96
C LEU A 267 -18.81 -46.41 -5.71
N ASP A 268 -17.77 -47.24 -5.87
CA ASP A 268 -17.90 -48.58 -6.46
C ASP A 268 -18.68 -49.57 -5.56
N ASN A 269 -18.91 -49.21 -4.29
CA ASN A 269 -19.73 -50.00 -3.39
C ASN A 269 -21.23 -49.70 -3.61
N VAL A 270 -22.04 -50.75 -3.80
CA VAL A 270 -23.50 -50.68 -4.01
C VAL A 270 -24.20 -49.85 -2.91
N ASN A 271 -23.72 -49.93 -1.67
CA ASN A 271 -24.30 -49.18 -0.54
C ASN A 271 -24.12 -47.66 -0.68
N ASN A 272 -23.13 -47.19 -1.44
CA ASN A 272 -22.80 -45.77 -1.62
C ASN A 272 -23.20 -45.23 -2.99
N ALA A 273 -23.90 -46.02 -3.82
CA ALA A 273 -24.29 -45.62 -5.17
C ALA A 273 -25.12 -44.31 -5.19
N HIS A 274 -25.90 -44.05 -4.13
CA HIS A 274 -26.67 -42.83 -3.97
C HIS A 274 -25.81 -41.55 -3.91
N LEU A 275 -24.52 -41.64 -3.57
CA LEU A 275 -23.58 -40.51 -3.48
C LEU A 275 -22.94 -40.14 -4.83
N VAL A 276 -23.14 -40.94 -5.88
CA VAL A 276 -22.54 -40.70 -7.21
C VAL A 276 -23.03 -39.38 -7.81
N VAL A 277 -24.35 -39.16 -7.83
CA VAL A 277 -24.95 -37.97 -8.44
C VAL A 277 -24.54 -36.68 -7.71
N PRO A 278 -24.64 -36.57 -6.36
CA PRO A 278 -24.16 -35.40 -5.62
C PRO A 278 -22.66 -35.12 -5.83
N THR A 279 -21.82 -36.17 -5.85
CA THR A 279 -20.38 -36.02 -6.07
C THR A 279 -20.09 -35.47 -7.46
N PHE A 280 -20.78 -35.97 -8.50
CA PHE A 280 -20.59 -35.50 -9.87
C PHE A 280 -21.05 -34.05 -10.05
N ILE A 281 -22.18 -33.66 -9.45
CA ILE A 281 -22.66 -32.27 -9.45
C ILE A 281 -21.59 -31.34 -8.85
N MET A 282 -21.08 -31.70 -7.66
CA MET A 282 -20.05 -30.91 -6.97
C MET A 282 -18.79 -30.74 -7.81
N LEU A 283 -18.30 -31.83 -8.42
CA LEU A 283 -17.12 -31.80 -9.30
C LEU A 283 -17.36 -30.94 -10.55
N MET A 284 -18.53 -31.05 -11.16
CA MET A 284 -18.88 -30.32 -12.37
C MET A 284 -18.90 -28.81 -12.12
N PHE A 285 -19.54 -28.35 -11.05
CA PHE A 285 -19.52 -26.93 -10.66
C PHE A 285 -18.11 -26.45 -10.28
N SER A 286 -17.31 -27.31 -9.61
CA SER A 286 -15.93 -26.97 -9.26
C SER A 286 -15.06 -26.76 -10.50
N VAL A 287 -15.20 -27.61 -11.52
CA VAL A 287 -14.49 -27.48 -12.80
C VAL A 287 -14.92 -26.23 -13.55
N ILE A 288 -16.22 -25.93 -13.66
CA ILE A 288 -16.68 -24.69 -14.30
C ILE A 288 -16.12 -23.47 -13.57
N SER A 289 -16.18 -23.45 -12.24
CA SER A 289 -15.63 -22.37 -11.42
C SER A 289 -14.14 -22.16 -11.73
N ILE A 290 -13.35 -23.23 -11.79
CA ILE A 290 -11.92 -23.16 -12.16
C ILE A 290 -11.72 -22.54 -13.56
N ILE A 291 -12.53 -22.95 -14.55
CA ILE A 291 -12.42 -22.41 -15.92
C ILE A 291 -12.60 -20.90 -15.91
N PHE A 292 -13.64 -20.38 -15.25
CA PHE A 292 -13.87 -18.93 -15.18
C PHE A 292 -12.81 -18.20 -14.34
N ALA A 293 -12.31 -18.81 -13.26
CA ALA A 293 -11.19 -18.26 -12.48
C ALA A 293 -9.93 -18.10 -13.34
N ILE A 294 -9.55 -19.12 -14.12
CA ILE A 294 -8.41 -19.07 -15.05
C ILE A 294 -8.64 -18.01 -16.14
N LEU A 295 -9.85 -17.93 -16.70
CA LEU A 295 -10.17 -16.91 -17.70
C LEU A 295 -10.06 -15.49 -17.15
N SER A 296 -10.29 -15.29 -15.84
CA SER A 296 -10.15 -13.99 -15.19
C SER A 296 -8.68 -13.57 -14.97
N THR A 297 -7.76 -14.53 -14.81
CA THR A 297 -6.33 -14.27 -14.64
C THR A 297 -5.56 -14.25 -15.96
N ARG A 298 -6.15 -14.77 -17.05
CA ARG A 298 -5.52 -14.81 -18.37
C ARG A 298 -5.24 -13.39 -18.91
N PRO A 299 -3.98 -13.04 -19.19
CA PRO A 299 -3.66 -11.74 -19.79
C PRO A 299 -4.21 -11.67 -21.21
N LYS A 300 -4.82 -10.54 -21.57
CA LYS A 300 -5.20 -10.25 -22.95
C LYS A 300 -4.13 -9.37 -23.60
N VAL A 301 -3.65 -9.82 -24.75
CA VAL A 301 -2.79 -9.01 -25.63
C VAL A 301 -3.66 -8.36 -26.72
N THR A 302 -3.51 -7.06 -26.92
CA THR A 302 -4.03 -6.36 -28.11
C THR A 302 -3.10 -6.64 -29.30
N SER A 303 -3.60 -6.44 -30.52
CA SER A 303 -2.81 -6.55 -31.74
C SER A 303 -1.94 -5.29 -31.91
N GLY A 304 -0.62 -5.45 -31.88
CA GLY A 304 0.35 -4.34 -31.89
C GLY A 304 1.09 -4.19 -33.21
N VAL A 305 0.43 -3.73 -34.27
CA VAL A 305 1.13 -3.22 -35.46
C VAL A 305 0.49 -1.90 -35.86
N PHE A 306 1.28 -0.83 -35.88
CA PHE A 306 0.84 0.52 -36.21
C PHE A 306 1.79 1.14 -37.24
N SER A 307 1.26 1.99 -38.10
CA SER A 307 2.05 2.76 -39.06
C SER A 307 2.55 4.07 -38.45
N ARG A 308 3.57 4.70 -39.06
CA ARG A 308 4.03 6.04 -38.67
C ARG A 308 2.89 7.08 -38.75
N GLN A 309 1.98 6.93 -39.70
CA GLN A 309 0.81 7.79 -39.83
C GLN A 309 -0.13 7.67 -38.63
N ASP A 310 -0.30 6.48 -38.04
CA ASP A 310 -1.15 6.29 -36.86
C ASP A 310 -0.59 6.99 -35.61
N ILE A 311 0.75 7.11 -35.54
CA ILE A 311 1.48 7.81 -34.48
C ILE A 311 1.37 9.33 -34.68
N GLU A 312 1.55 9.82 -35.90
CA GLU A 312 1.36 11.24 -36.26
C GLU A 312 -0.10 11.70 -36.03
N ASP A 313 -1.06 10.83 -36.35
CA ASP A 313 -2.49 11.05 -36.11
C ASP A 313 -2.89 10.92 -34.63
N ARG A 314 -1.94 10.62 -33.72
CA ARG A 314 -2.16 10.44 -32.27
C ARG A 314 -3.20 9.38 -31.92
N LYS A 315 -3.38 8.37 -32.78
CA LYS A 315 -4.40 7.31 -32.61
C LYS A 315 -3.93 6.16 -31.71
N VAL A 316 -2.61 6.00 -31.54
CA VAL A 316 -2.00 4.88 -30.83
C VAL A 316 -1.76 5.21 -29.36
N ASN A 317 -2.12 4.31 -28.45
CA ASN A 317 -1.66 4.37 -27.06
C ASN A 317 -0.29 3.70 -26.94
N LEU A 318 0.77 4.50 -26.97
CA LEU A 318 2.16 4.06 -26.89
C LEU A 318 2.59 3.58 -25.49
N LEU A 319 1.80 3.88 -24.45
CA LEU A 319 2.13 3.53 -23.07
C LEU A 319 1.69 2.09 -22.71
N PHE A 320 0.78 1.50 -23.50
CA PHE A 320 0.33 0.14 -23.29
C PHE A 320 1.27 -0.88 -23.93
N PHE A 321 1.82 -1.79 -23.12
CA PHE A 321 2.77 -2.82 -23.58
C PHE A 321 2.24 -3.69 -24.73
N GLY A 322 0.92 -3.97 -24.76
CA GLY A 322 0.30 -4.76 -25.83
C GLY A 322 0.29 -4.06 -27.19
N ASN A 323 0.58 -2.76 -27.24
CA ASN A 323 0.60 -1.98 -28.46
C ASN A 323 2.01 -1.83 -29.06
N PHE A 324 3.07 -1.81 -28.24
CA PHE A 324 4.44 -1.59 -28.72
C PHE A 324 5.33 -2.83 -28.76
N TYR A 325 4.93 -3.98 -28.21
CA TYR A 325 5.81 -5.17 -28.08
C TYR A 325 6.35 -5.76 -29.40
N LYS A 326 5.81 -5.36 -30.56
CA LYS A 326 6.28 -5.75 -31.91
C LYS A 326 6.96 -4.62 -32.67
N MET A 327 7.10 -3.45 -32.07
CA MET A 327 7.74 -2.30 -32.70
C MET A 327 9.28 -2.41 -32.60
N PRO A 328 10.03 -2.04 -33.65
CA PRO A 328 11.47 -1.84 -33.53
C PRO A 328 11.79 -0.76 -32.49
N LEU A 329 12.88 -0.96 -31.72
CA LEU A 329 13.28 -0.04 -30.66
C LEU A 329 13.46 1.40 -31.16
N GLU A 330 14.08 1.57 -32.32
CA GLU A 330 14.33 2.87 -32.95
C GLU A 330 13.02 3.63 -33.24
N GLU A 331 11.99 2.93 -33.70
CA GLU A 331 10.68 3.53 -33.98
C GLU A 331 9.92 3.86 -32.69
N TYR A 332 10.04 3.00 -31.67
CA TYR A 332 9.45 3.24 -30.37
C TYR A 332 10.11 4.45 -29.66
N GLU A 333 11.44 4.52 -29.68
CA GLU A 333 12.21 5.63 -29.10
C GLU A 333 11.84 6.95 -29.77
N TRP A 334 11.76 6.98 -31.10
CA TRP A 334 11.30 8.16 -31.83
C TRP A 334 9.89 8.57 -31.41
N ALA A 335 8.94 7.62 -31.37
CA ALA A 335 7.54 7.90 -31.05
C ALA A 335 7.34 8.40 -29.61
N VAL A 336 8.06 7.81 -28.63
CA VAL A 336 8.03 8.24 -27.23
C VAL A 336 8.64 9.62 -27.07
N ASN A 337 9.79 9.88 -27.71
CA ASN A 337 10.42 11.21 -27.68
C ASN A 337 9.51 12.28 -28.29
N GLU A 338 8.76 11.94 -29.34
CA GLU A 338 7.83 12.89 -29.96
C GLU A 338 6.59 13.15 -29.10
N MET A 339 6.10 12.13 -28.40
CA MET A 339 5.06 12.29 -27.39
C MET A 339 5.51 13.13 -26.20
N MET A 340 6.75 12.96 -25.72
CA MET A 340 7.30 13.72 -24.59
C MET A 340 7.50 15.21 -24.89
N LYS A 341 7.57 15.60 -26.16
CA LYS A 341 7.68 17.02 -26.55
C LYS A 341 6.33 17.76 -26.49
N ASP A 342 5.20 17.06 -26.45
CA ASP A 342 3.86 17.64 -26.41
C ASP A 342 3.06 17.13 -25.20
N ASN A 343 2.86 18.00 -24.20
CA ASN A 343 2.13 17.65 -22.98
C ASN A 343 0.67 17.27 -23.23
N GLU A 344 0.01 17.86 -24.24
CA GLU A 344 -1.35 17.47 -24.59
C GLU A 344 -1.38 16.05 -25.14
N TYR A 345 -0.40 15.69 -25.98
CA TYR A 345 -0.28 14.33 -26.49
C TYR A 345 0.04 13.34 -25.36
N LEU A 346 1.01 13.65 -24.50
CA LEU A 346 1.36 12.82 -23.34
C LEU A 346 0.16 12.54 -22.43
N TYR A 347 -0.57 13.58 -22.02
CA TYR A 347 -1.72 13.41 -21.14
C TYR A 347 -2.87 12.69 -21.82
N ASN A 348 -3.17 12.96 -23.09
CA ASN A 348 -4.19 12.21 -23.83
C ASN A 348 -3.83 10.71 -23.94
N SER A 349 -2.54 10.39 -24.11
CA SER A 349 -2.06 9.00 -24.08
C SER A 349 -2.26 8.35 -22.71
N LEU A 350 -1.96 9.05 -21.61
CA LEU A 350 -2.20 8.58 -20.25
C LEU A 350 -3.70 8.37 -19.96
N ILE A 351 -4.57 9.28 -20.43
CA ILE A 351 -6.03 9.14 -20.31
C ILE A 351 -6.52 7.89 -21.04
N LYS A 352 -6.06 7.67 -22.27
CA LYS A 352 -6.39 6.47 -23.06
C LYS A 352 -5.94 5.21 -22.36
N ASP A 353 -4.72 5.19 -21.83
CA ASP A 353 -4.18 4.04 -21.11
C ASP A 353 -5.01 3.71 -19.87
N LEU A 354 -5.31 4.73 -19.07
CA LEU A 354 -6.15 4.58 -17.89
C LEU A 354 -7.56 4.07 -18.23
N TYR A 355 -8.16 4.55 -19.31
CA TYR A 355 -9.47 4.07 -19.80
C TYR A 355 -9.42 2.59 -20.19
N PHE A 356 -8.42 2.16 -20.97
CA PHE A 356 -8.29 0.75 -21.37
C PHE A 356 -7.99 -0.16 -20.17
N LEU A 357 -7.18 0.30 -19.21
CA LEU A 357 -6.93 -0.42 -17.98
C LEU A 357 -8.22 -0.62 -17.16
N GLY A 358 -9.10 0.38 -17.14
CA GLY A 358 -10.45 0.27 -16.59
C GLY A 358 -11.32 -0.80 -17.26
N LEU A 359 -11.31 -0.88 -18.59
CA LEU A 359 -12.05 -1.91 -19.34
C LEU A 359 -11.54 -3.33 -19.07
N VAL A 360 -10.22 -3.50 -18.96
CA VAL A 360 -9.61 -4.80 -18.59
C VAL A 360 -10.02 -5.19 -17.18
N LEU A 361 -10.00 -4.25 -16.25
CA LEU A 361 -10.38 -4.46 -14.86
C LEU A 361 -11.86 -4.83 -14.72
N GLU A 362 -12.77 -4.11 -15.39
CA GLU A 362 -14.21 -4.44 -15.43
C GLU A 362 -14.42 -5.89 -15.84
N LYS A 363 -13.74 -6.31 -16.92
CA LYS A 363 -13.89 -7.66 -17.44
C LYS A 363 -13.41 -8.71 -16.44
N LYS A 364 -12.27 -8.49 -15.78
CA LYS A 364 -11.77 -9.36 -14.71
C LYS A 364 -12.80 -9.50 -13.59
N TYR A 365 -13.31 -8.38 -13.09
CA TYR A 365 -14.31 -8.37 -12.02
C TYR A 365 -15.64 -9.01 -12.45
N ARG A 366 -16.05 -8.86 -13.70
CA ARG A 366 -17.25 -9.52 -14.23
C ARG A 366 -17.09 -11.05 -14.28
N LEU A 367 -15.97 -11.54 -14.79
CA LEU A 367 -15.67 -12.98 -14.78
C LEU A 367 -15.56 -13.53 -13.37
N LEU A 368 -14.96 -12.76 -12.45
CA LEU A 368 -14.86 -13.14 -11.05
C LEU A 368 -16.25 -13.23 -10.39
N ARG A 369 -17.14 -12.25 -10.61
CA ARG A 369 -18.54 -12.32 -10.13
C ARG A 369 -19.26 -13.56 -10.65
N ILE A 370 -19.12 -13.88 -11.94
CA ILE A 370 -19.69 -15.10 -12.52
C ILE A 370 -19.12 -16.34 -11.83
N THR A 371 -17.81 -16.38 -11.60
CA THR A 371 -17.13 -17.49 -10.91
C THR A 371 -17.69 -17.71 -9.51
N TYR A 372 -17.79 -16.65 -8.69
CA TYR A 372 -18.35 -16.72 -7.34
C TYR A 372 -19.81 -17.19 -7.34
N ASN A 373 -20.62 -16.72 -8.29
CA ASN A 373 -22.01 -17.14 -8.40
C ASN A 373 -22.12 -18.63 -8.76
N ILE A 374 -21.32 -19.10 -9.73
CA ILE A 374 -21.27 -20.51 -10.12
C ILE A 374 -20.82 -21.38 -8.94
N PHE A 375 -19.76 -20.97 -8.24
CA PHE A 375 -19.24 -21.69 -7.08
C PHE A 375 -20.27 -21.77 -5.94
N MET A 376 -20.90 -20.64 -5.59
CA MET A 376 -21.90 -20.56 -4.52
C MET A 376 -23.14 -21.40 -4.83
N VAL A 377 -23.71 -21.26 -6.04
CA VAL A 377 -24.85 -22.07 -6.47
C VAL A 377 -24.46 -23.55 -6.51
N GLY A 378 -23.26 -23.86 -7.01
CA GLY A 378 -22.75 -25.22 -7.07
C GLY A 378 -22.65 -25.89 -5.71
N ILE A 379 -22.13 -25.19 -4.70
CA ILE A 379 -22.07 -25.70 -3.32
C ILE A 379 -23.49 -25.94 -2.79
N ILE A 380 -24.40 -24.97 -2.93
CA ILE A 380 -25.77 -25.10 -2.40
C ILE A 380 -26.48 -26.30 -3.03
N ILE A 381 -26.44 -26.43 -4.36
CA ILE A 381 -27.07 -27.56 -5.07
C ILE A 381 -26.42 -28.88 -4.66
N SER A 382 -25.09 -28.92 -4.51
CA SER A 382 -24.38 -30.14 -4.09
C SER A 382 -24.79 -30.56 -2.68
N VAL A 383 -24.86 -29.63 -1.73
CA VAL A 383 -25.30 -29.91 -0.35
C VAL A 383 -26.72 -30.45 -0.33
N ILE A 384 -27.64 -29.81 -1.06
CA ILE A 384 -29.03 -30.29 -1.17
C ILE A 384 -29.07 -31.71 -1.77
N ALA A 385 -28.29 -31.97 -2.82
CA ALA A 385 -28.21 -33.27 -3.46
C ALA A 385 -27.67 -34.34 -2.48
N PHE A 386 -26.64 -34.03 -1.69
CA PHE A 386 -26.13 -34.94 -0.66
C PHE A 386 -27.17 -35.23 0.42
N VAL A 387 -27.88 -34.21 0.92
CA VAL A 387 -28.94 -34.37 1.92
C VAL A 387 -30.07 -35.27 1.40
N LEU A 388 -30.53 -35.04 0.16
CA LEU A 388 -31.57 -35.86 -0.47
C LEU A 388 -31.10 -37.30 -0.69
N ALA A 389 -29.85 -37.49 -1.12
CA ALA A 389 -29.27 -38.81 -1.32
C ALA A 389 -29.23 -39.61 0.00
N PHE A 390 -28.80 -39.00 1.10
CA PHE A 390 -28.82 -39.64 2.41
C PHE A 390 -30.24 -39.94 2.87
N TYR A 391 -31.18 -38.99 2.73
CA TYR A 391 -32.57 -39.23 3.10
C TYR A 391 -33.17 -40.42 2.34
N SER A 392 -32.98 -40.49 1.02
CA SER A 392 -33.46 -41.60 0.17
C SER A 392 -32.76 -42.95 0.41
N ALA A 393 -31.60 -42.95 1.06
CA ALA A 393 -30.89 -44.17 1.42
C ALA A 393 -31.26 -44.68 2.82
N THR A 394 -31.88 -43.81 3.65
CA THR A 394 -32.27 -44.14 5.04
C THR A 394 -33.74 -44.51 5.17
N VAL A 395 -34.58 -44.04 4.23
CA VAL A 395 -35.98 -44.43 4.04
C VAL A 395 -36.03 -45.56 3.02
#